data_AF-A0A1S2KGF4-F1
#
_entry.id   AF-A0A1S2KGF4-F1
#
_cell.length_a   1.000
_cell.length_b   1.000
_cell.length_c   1.000
_cell.angle_alpha   90.00
_cell.angle_beta   90.00
_cell.angle_gamma   90.00
#
_symmetry.space_group_name_H-M   'P 1'
#
loop_
_entity.id
_entity.type
_entity.pdbx_description
1 polymer ?
#
loop_
_entity_poly.entity_id
_entity_poly.type
_entity_poly.pdbx_seq_one_letter_code
_entity_poly.pdbx_strand_id
1 'polypeptide(L)'
;MSDHHAEPDAWSDPDADTRAPEPAAPGTAHAAVTPADAADAARLVSFGLQPRLLPARDAEYAELLRRYRDDPAFARLADAVATGLGLVVLEVSPRAGMAVTADEDSVFAVRMGDYARRASTDSADRFLHGLAHLAVAALAFPRPEDLADDTYIGRVSVHGVDAFVRQACRRLEERAEQSGENTDPATGAPGLEAAWRVYTRRSATGATKDARRLAGSTTGIIGKAMAFLTDSGFLQRTGDEAGGTYRTTARYQLQVRDMAGNAAMAELLDLGVVPVSDGSATLVPPPDGDDLDLVADAGLPFHG
;
A
#
# COMPACT_ATOMS: atom_id res chain seq x y z
N MET A 1 -51.11 89.69 3.39
CA MET A 1 -50.41 89.11 4.54
C MET A 1 -51.01 87.73 4.78
N SER A 2 -50.22 86.69 4.48
CA SER A 2 -50.31 85.29 4.92
C SER A 2 -51.53 84.48 4.41
N ASP A 3 -51.40 83.64 3.38
CA ASP A 3 -50.68 82.35 3.27
C ASP A 3 -51.19 81.26 4.21
N HIS A 4 -51.91 80.27 3.68
CA HIS A 4 -51.42 78.87 3.59
C HIS A 4 -52.40 77.98 2.83
N HIS A 5 -51.90 77.41 1.72
CA HIS A 5 -52.51 76.34 0.93
C HIS A 5 -52.35 75.00 1.66
N ALA A 6 -53.33 74.11 1.51
CA ALA A 6 -53.25 72.71 1.91
C ALA A 6 -53.26 71.83 0.65
N GLU A 7 -52.16 71.11 0.41
CA GLU A 7 -52.07 69.98 -0.52
C GLU A 7 -51.80 68.70 0.31
N PRO A 8 -52.36 67.54 -0.08
CA PRO A 8 -51.83 66.26 0.35
C PRO A 8 -51.38 65.46 -0.87
N ASP A 9 -50.07 65.34 -1.10
CA ASP A 9 -49.56 64.31 -1.99
C ASP A 9 -48.16 63.82 -1.57
N ALA A 10 -48.06 62.49 -1.51
CA ALA A 10 -46.89 61.64 -1.66
C ALA A 10 -45.57 62.00 -0.92
N TRP A 11 -45.29 61.22 0.14
CA TRP A 11 -43.90 60.85 0.46
C TRP A 11 -43.78 59.33 0.56
N SER A 12 -43.70 58.69 -0.61
CA SER A 12 -43.15 57.35 -0.73
C SER A 12 -41.63 57.50 -0.78
N ASP A 13 -40.93 56.83 0.13
CA ASP A 13 -39.48 56.77 0.19
C ASP A 13 -38.95 55.97 -1.04
N PRO A 14 -38.23 56.58 -2.00
CA PRO A 14 -37.82 55.88 -3.21
C PRO A 14 -36.50 55.10 -3.08
N ASP A 15 -35.88 55.04 -1.89
CA ASP A 15 -34.55 54.45 -1.72
C ASP A 15 -34.54 53.03 -1.11
N ALA A 16 -35.68 52.34 -1.08
CA ALA A 16 -35.77 50.99 -0.50
C ALA A 16 -35.30 49.84 -1.42
N ASP A 17 -34.90 50.09 -2.67
CA ASP A 17 -34.73 49.03 -3.68
C ASP A 17 -33.36 49.03 -4.40
N THR A 18 -32.28 49.40 -3.71
CA THR A 18 -30.92 49.16 -4.24
C THR A 18 -29.92 48.81 -3.14
N ARG A 19 -30.19 47.75 -2.37
CA ARG A 19 -29.10 47.05 -1.67
C ARG A 19 -28.45 46.10 -2.68
N ALA A 20 -27.42 46.60 -3.36
CA ALA A 20 -26.57 45.78 -4.20
C ALA A 20 -26.09 44.55 -3.39
N PRO A 21 -26.07 43.34 -3.98
CA PRO A 21 -25.55 42.18 -3.29
C PRO A 21 -24.11 42.46 -2.86
N GLU A 22 -23.88 42.41 -1.56
CA GLU A 22 -22.57 42.52 -0.95
C GLU A 22 -21.65 41.49 -1.65
N PRO A 23 -20.47 41.88 -2.17
CA PRO A 23 -19.62 40.95 -2.87
C PRO A 23 -19.24 39.85 -1.89
N ALA A 24 -19.75 38.63 -2.16
CA ALA A 24 -19.38 37.43 -1.44
C ALA A 24 -17.86 37.43 -1.30
N ALA A 25 -17.38 37.34 -0.05
CA ALA A 25 -15.96 37.18 0.24
C ALA A 25 -15.38 36.16 -0.75
N PRO A 26 -14.23 36.42 -1.39
CA PRO A 26 -13.69 35.51 -2.38
C PRO A 26 -13.45 34.17 -1.69
N GLY A 27 -14.39 33.25 -1.89
CA GLY A 27 -14.17 31.84 -1.61
C GLY A 27 -12.88 31.48 -2.32
N THR A 28 -11.96 30.84 -1.61
CA THR A 28 -10.66 30.40 -2.13
C THR A 28 -10.88 29.75 -3.50
N ALA A 29 -10.64 30.53 -4.57
CA ALA A 29 -10.82 30.05 -5.92
C ALA A 29 -9.73 29.01 -6.12
N HIS A 30 -10.09 27.73 -6.04
CA HIS A 30 -9.18 26.66 -6.38
C HIS A 30 -8.72 26.93 -7.82
N ALA A 31 -7.42 27.21 -7.98
CA ALA A 31 -6.82 27.44 -9.28
C ALA A 31 -7.22 26.30 -10.22
N ALA A 32 -7.67 26.64 -11.42
CA ALA A 32 -8.13 25.66 -12.39
C ALA A 32 -6.98 24.70 -12.74
N VAL A 33 -7.25 23.39 -12.69
CA VAL A 33 -6.31 22.35 -13.10
C VAL A 33 -5.91 22.58 -14.57
N THR A 34 -4.61 22.65 -14.84
CA THR A 34 -4.08 22.84 -16.19
C THR A 34 -3.61 21.52 -16.80
N PRO A 35 -3.46 21.43 -18.13
CA PRO A 35 -2.83 20.27 -18.77
C PRO A 35 -1.40 20.00 -18.27
N ALA A 36 -0.67 21.04 -17.85
CA ALA A 36 0.67 20.89 -17.27
C ALA A 36 0.60 20.18 -15.91
N ASP A 37 -0.39 20.49 -15.07
CA ASP A 37 -0.58 19.81 -13.78
C ASP A 37 -0.87 18.32 -13.98
N ALA A 38 -1.67 17.97 -14.99
CA ALA A 38 -1.94 16.58 -15.33
C ALA A 38 -0.68 15.85 -15.83
N ALA A 39 0.16 16.53 -16.64
CA ALA A 39 1.42 15.97 -17.11
C ALA A 39 2.42 15.74 -15.96
N ASP A 40 2.54 16.70 -15.04
CA ASP A 40 3.37 16.61 -13.84
C ASP A 40 2.89 15.50 -12.90
N ALA A 41 1.57 15.38 -12.69
CA ALA A 41 0.97 14.31 -11.91
C ALA A 41 1.27 12.93 -12.51
N ALA A 42 1.10 12.77 -13.83
CA ALA A 42 1.46 11.54 -14.53
C ALA A 42 2.96 11.25 -14.49
N ARG A 43 3.80 12.29 -14.53
CA ARG A 43 5.26 12.16 -14.38
C ARG A 43 5.63 11.64 -13.00
N LEU A 44 5.00 12.15 -11.94
CA LEU A 44 5.22 11.67 -10.57
C LEU A 44 4.86 10.18 -10.43
N VAL A 45 3.71 9.75 -10.97
CA VAL A 45 3.31 8.34 -10.99
C VAL A 45 4.31 7.49 -11.79
N SER A 46 4.78 8.00 -12.94
CA SER A 46 5.82 7.34 -13.74
C SER A 46 7.13 7.14 -12.98
N PHE A 47 7.52 8.08 -12.11
CA PHE A 47 8.67 7.89 -11.22
C PHE A 47 8.42 6.81 -10.16
N GLY A 48 7.21 6.76 -9.59
CA GLY A 48 6.81 5.70 -8.64
C GLY A 48 6.90 4.29 -9.24
N LEU A 49 6.58 4.15 -10.52
CA LEU A 49 6.69 2.89 -11.28
C LEU A 49 8.14 2.48 -11.61
N GLN A 50 9.14 3.31 -11.32
CA GLN A 50 10.55 2.99 -11.54
C GLN A 50 11.17 2.41 -10.26
N PRO A 51 11.42 1.09 -10.19
CA PRO A 51 11.69 0.41 -8.92
C PRO A 51 12.98 0.84 -8.22
N ARG A 52 13.96 1.39 -8.95
CA ARG A 52 15.27 1.76 -8.40
C ARG A 52 15.54 3.27 -8.43
N LEU A 53 14.62 4.06 -8.98
CA LEU A 53 14.72 5.51 -8.93
C LEU A 53 14.36 6.00 -7.53
N LEU A 54 15.13 6.95 -7.02
CA LEU A 54 14.94 7.57 -5.72
C LEU A 54 14.85 9.08 -5.89
N PRO A 55 14.00 9.79 -5.13
CA PRO A 55 13.90 11.25 -5.19
C PRO A 55 15.26 11.93 -4.96
N ALA A 56 16.08 11.40 -4.04
CA ALA A 56 17.41 11.95 -3.76
C ALA A 56 18.39 11.91 -4.96
N ARG A 57 18.07 11.18 -6.04
CA ARG A 57 18.90 11.03 -7.24
C ARG A 57 18.34 11.77 -8.46
N ASP A 58 17.17 12.38 -8.33
CA ASP A 58 16.47 13.03 -9.43
C ASP A 58 15.75 14.29 -8.93
N ALA A 59 16.20 15.46 -9.40
CA ALA A 59 15.71 16.74 -8.92
C ALA A 59 14.26 17.01 -9.32
N GLU A 60 13.83 16.55 -10.50
CA GLU A 60 12.44 16.68 -10.96
C GLU A 60 11.54 15.83 -10.08
N TYR A 61 11.93 14.59 -9.79
CA TYR A 61 11.18 13.73 -8.88
C TYR A 61 11.09 14.33 -7.47
N ALA A 62 12.20 14.83 -6.93
CA ALA A 62 12.20 15.47 -5.61
C ALA A 62 11.25 16.68 -5.56
N GLU A 63 11.22 17.48 -6.62
CA GLU A 63 10.37 18.67 -6.71
C GLU A 63 8.88 18.30 -6.85
N LEU A 64 8.53 17.35 -7.71
CA LEU A 64 7.15 16.87 -7.84
C LEU A 64 6.64 16.22 -6.55
N LEU A 65 7.51 15.51 -5.82
CA LEU A 65 7.18 14.92 -4.54
C LEU A 65 6.98 15.97 -3.45
N ARG A 66 7.78 17.04 -3.46
CA ARG A 66 7.57 18.21 -2.59
C ARG A 66 6.24 18.88 -2.92
N ARG A 67 5.96 19.11 -4.21
CA ARG A 67 4.68 19.67 -4.68
C ARG A 67 3.48 18.83 -4.25
N TYR A 68 3.54 17.50 -4.36
CA TYR A 68 2.49 16.61 -3.86
C TYR A 68 2.19 16.82 -2.38
N ARG A 69 3.22 17.04 -1.56
CA ARG A 69 3.05 17.23 -0.12
C ARG A 69 2.54 18.62 0.25
N ASP A 70 2.91 19.63 -0.53
CA ASP A 70 2.60 21.04 -0.23
C ASP A 70 1.29 21.52 -0.89
N ASP A 71 0.85 20.88 -1.99
CA ASP A 71 -0.35 21.25 -2.77
C ASP A 71 -1.38 20.10 -2.79
N PRO A 72 -2.44 20.17 -1.96
CA PRO A 72 -3.48 19.16 -1.91
C PRO A 72 -4.27 18.97 -3.22
N ALA A 73 -4.35 19.99 -4.09
CA ALA A 73 -5.04 19.86 -5.37
C ALA A 73 -4.21 19.03 -6.34
N PHE A 74 -2.90 19.26 -6.38
CA PHE A 74 -1.96 18.43 -7.14
C PHE A 74 -1.90 17.00 -6.60
N ALA A 75 -1.93 16.81 -5.27
CA ALA A 75 -1.98 15.49 -4.66
C ALA A 75 -3.19 14.66 -5.14
N ARG A 76 -4.40 15.24 -5.06
CA ARG A 76 -5.63 14.58 -5.55
C ARG A 76 -5.56 14.25 -7.04
N LEU A 77 -4.92 15.10 -7.84
CA LEU A 77 -4.74 14.84 -9.26
C LEU A 77 -3.80 13.65 -9.50
N ALA A 78 -2.67 13.58 -8.80
CA ALA A 78 -1.73 12.46 -8.89
C ALA A 78 -2.36 11.14 -8.40
N ASP A 79 -3.14 11.18 -7.32
CA ASP A 79 -3.87 10.02 -6.82
C ASP A 79 -4.93 9.56 -7.82
N ALA A 80 -5.64 10.49 -8.46
CA ALA A 80 -6.62 10.16 -9.51
C ALA A 80 -5.94 9.52 -10.73
N VAL A 81 -4.76 10.01 -11.14
CA VAL A 81 -3.98 9.40 -12.22
C VAL A 81 -3.52 7.99 -11.84
N ALA A 82 -3.01 7.80 -10.62
CA ALA A 82 -2.61 6.48 -10.13
C ALA A 82 -3.81 5.51 -10.11
N THR A 83 -4.93 5.95 -9.55
CA THR A 83 -6.18 5.17 -9.49
C THR A 83 -6.68 4.80 -10.88
N GLY A 84 -6.65 5.74 -11.84
CA GLY A 84 -7.02 5.50 -13.24
C GLY A 84 -6.13 4.48 -13.95
N LEU A 85 -4.92 4.25 -13.45
CA LEU A 85 -4.00 3.21 -13.90
C LEU A 85 -4.15 1.89 -13.13
N GLY A 86 -5.10 1.79 -12.20
CA GLY A 86 -5.25 0.65 -11.30
C GLY A 86 -4.09 0.53 -10.31
N LEU A 87 -3.59 1.67 -9.81
CA LEU A 87 -2.53 1.71 -8.80
C LEU A 87 -3.09 2.27 -7.51
N VAL A 88 -2.69 1.66 -6.39
CA VAL A 88 -2.97 2.14 -5.04
C VAL A 88 -1.71 2.80 -4.50
N VAL A 89 -1.84 4.06 -4.07
CA VAL A 89 -0.74 4.81 -3.47
C VAL A 89 -0.61 4.41 -2.01
N LEU A 90 0.50 3.76 -1.65
CA LEU A 90 0.75 3.30 -0.29
C LEU A 90 1.33 4.41 0.59
N GLU A 91 2.29 5.17 0.04
CA GLU A 91 2.94 6.28 0.73
C GLU A 91 3.54 7.24 -0.31
N VAL A 92 3.55 8.54 0.00
CA VAL A 92 4.35 9.53 -0.73
C VAL A 92 5.27 10.25 0.25
N SER A 93 6.57 9.94 0.20
CA SER A 93 7.54 10.49 1.14
C SER A 93 8.94 10.65 0.53
N PRO A 94 9.82 11.50 1.12
CA PRO A 94 11.19 11.61 0.65
C PRO A 94 11.99 10.30 0.72
N ARG A 95 11.65 9.41 1.68
CA ARG A 95 12.34 8.12 1.87
C ARG A 95 11.92 7.07 0.85
N ALA A 96 10.62 7.01 0.53
CA ALA A 96 10.05 5.94 -0.30
C ALA A 96 9.83 6.39 -1.75
N GLY A 97 9.78 7.71 -1.98
CA GLY A 97 9.20 8.27 -3.20
C GLY A 97 7.67 8.19 -3.16
N MET A 98 7.06 8.16 -4.34
CA MET A 98 5.68 7.70 -4.53
C MET A 98 5.70 6.16 -4.59
N ALA A 99 5.41 5.53 -3.46
CA ALA A 99 5.27 4.08 -3.36
C ALA A 99 3.86 3.68 -3.78
N VAL A 100 3.77 2.86 -4.83
CA VAL A 100 2.50 2.35 -5.34
C VAL A 100 2.51 0.83 -5.37
N THR A 101 1.36 0.22 -5.14
CA THR A 101 1.08 -1.18 -5.46
C THR A 101 0.02 -1.24 -6.56
N ALA A 102 -0.03 -2.36 -7.27
CA ALA A 102 -1.06 -2.58 -8.28
C ALA A 102 -2.31 -3.16 -7.61
N ASP A 103 -3.48 -2.67 -8.02
CA ASP A 103 -4.76 -3.30 -7.70
C ASP A 103 -4.88 -4.68 -8.39
N GLU A 104 -5.76 -5.56 -7.90
CA GLU A 104 -5.92 -6.94 -8.38
C GLU A 104 -6.26 -7.00 -9.88
N ASP A 105 -7.07 -6.05 -10.35
CA ASP A 105 -7.50 -5.96 -11.75
C ASP A 105 -6.55 -5.12 -12.63
N SER A 106 -5.48 -4.58 -12.05
CA SER A 106 -4.54 -3.70 -12.74
C SER A 106 -3.74 -4.43 -13.83
N VAL A 107 -3.43 -3.71 -14.91
CA VAL A 107 -2.45 -4.17 -15.91
C VAL A 107 -1.03 -4.23 -15.36
N PHE A 108 -0.77 -3.51 -14.26
CA PHE A 108 0.49 -3.51 -13.54
C PHE A 108 0.57 -4.62 -12.48
N ALA A 109 -0.54 -5.32 -12.22
CA ALA A 109 -0.53 -6.46 -11.33
C ALA A 109 0.44 -7.51 -11.85
N VAL A 110 1.45 -7.85 -11.04
CA VAL A 110 2.37 -8.93 -11.36
C VAL A 110 1.60 -10.23 -11.20
N ARG A 111 0.96 -10.68 -12.28
CA ARG A 111 0.32 -11.98 -12.30
C ARG A 111 1.40 -13.04 -12.16
N MET A 112 1.14 -14.05 -11.35
CA MET A 112 2.13 -15.09 -11.05
C MET A 112 2.59 -15.87 -12.31
N GLY A 113 1.82 -15.80 -13.41
CA GLY A 113 2.22 -16.27 -14.74
C GLY A 113 3.29 -15.41 -15.44
N ASP A 114 3.32 -14.10 -15.22
CA ASP A 114 4.35 -13.18 -15.73
C ASP A 114 5.64 -13.26 -14.92
N TYR A 115 5.50 -13.44 -13.62
CA TYR A 115 6.61 -13.77 -12.73
C TYR A 115 7.30 -15.07 -13.15
N ALA A 116 6.52 -16.12 -13.41
CA ALA A 116 7.04 -17.41 -13.88
C ALA A 116 7.78 -17.32 -15.21
N ARG A 117 7.26 -16.56 -16.18
CA ARG A 117 7.96 -16.35 -17.46
C ARG A 117 9.32 -15.70 -17.30
N ARG A 118 9.49 -14.84 -16.28
CA ARG A 118 10.76 -14.14 -15.99
C ARG A 118 11.68 -14.91 -15.03
N ALA A 119 11.14 -15.77 -14.15
CA ALA A 119 11.89 -16.42 -13.07
C ALA A 119 12.11 -17.95 -13.23
N SER A 120 11.14 -18.72 -13.74
CA SER A 120 11.28 -20.17 -14.04
C SER A 120 10.02 -20.76 -14.72
N THR A 121 10.23 -21.65 -15.68
CA THR A 121 9.18 -22.36 -16.45
C THR A 121 8.45 -23.47 -15.68
N ASP A 122 8.93 -23.90 -14.51
CA ASP A 122 8.33 -25.00 -13.73
C ASP A 122 7.41 -24.50 -12.59
N SER A 123 6.25 -25.14 -12.42
CA SER A 123 5.25 -24.85 -11.38
C SER A 123 5.80 -24.96 -9.96
N ALA A 124 6.66 -25.95 -9.70
CA ALA A 124 7.29 -26.15 -8.40
C ALA A 124 8.22 -24.99 -8.03
N ASP A 125 8.92 -24.41 -9.00
CA ASP A 125 9.80 -23.27 -8.76
C ASP A 125 9.02 -22.00 -8.44
N ARG A 126 7.80 -21.82 -8.99
CA ARG A 126 6.94 -20.67 -8.66
C ARG A 126 6.52 -20.66 -7.20
N PHE A 127 6.07 -21.81 -6.69
CA PHE A 127 5.73 -21.95 -5.27
C PHE A 127 6.93 -21.62 -4.39
N LEU A 128 8.11 -22.13 -4.74
CA LEU A 128 9.33 -21.88 -3.97
C LEU A 128 9.77 -20.42 -3.98
N HIS A 129 9.54 -19.67 -5.06
CA HIS A 129 9.77 -18.22 -5.06
C HIS A 129 8.78 -17.48 -4.16
N GLY A 130 7.50 -17.87 -4.18
CA GLY A 130 6.50 -17.32 -3.25
C GLY A 130 6.87 -17.58 -1.79
N LEU A 131 7.27 -18.81 -1.47
CA LEU A 131 7.75 -19.18 -0.13
C LEU A 131 9.01 -18.41 0.26
N ALA A 132 9.96 -18.23 -0.66
CA ALA A 132 11.15 -17.44 -0.42
C ALA A 132 10.80 -15.97 -0.11
N HIS A 133 9.85 -15.37 -0.84
CA HIS A 133 9.39 -14.01 -0.56
C HIS A 133 8.78 -13.91 0.85
N LEU A 134 7.85 -14.82 1.21
CA LEU A 134 7.26 -14.84 2.55
C LEU A 134 8.32 -14.99 3.65
N ALA A 135 9.29 -15.89 3.45
CA ALA A 135 10.38 -16.11 4.39
C ALA A 135 11.30 -14.88 4.52
N VAL A 136 11.56 -14.17 3.42
CA VAL A 136 12.31 -12.90 3.45
C VAL A 136 11.55 -11.85 4.25
N ALA A 137 10.25 -11.69 4.03
CA ALA A 137 9.43 -10.73 4.78
C ALA A 137 9.45 -11.06 6.28
N ALA A 138 9.22 -12.33 6.64
CA ALA A 138 9.20 -12.78 8.04
C ALA A 138 10.54 -12.63 8.75
N LEU A 139 11.66 -12.91 8.07
CA LEU A 139 13.00 -12.71 8.64
C LEU A 139 13.40 -11.24 8.70
N ALA A 140 13.00 -10.46 7.70
CA ALA A 140 13.34 -9.05 7.63
C ALA A 140 12.55 -8.24 8.66
N PHE A 141 11.31 -8.62 8.97
CA PHE A 141 10.43 -7.95 9.92
C PHE A 141 9.84 -8.98 10.91
N PRO A 142 10.64 -9.44 11.89
CA PRO A 142 10.23 -10.52 12.79
C PRO A 142 9.11 -10.10 13.75
N ARG A 143 8.90 -8.80 13.95
CA ARG A 143 7.87 -8.28 14.85
C ARG A 143 6.98 -7.26 14.14
N PRO A 144 5.68 -7.18 14.46
CA PRO A 144 4.78 -6.20 13.86
C PRO A 144 5.26 -4.75 14.01
N GLU A 145 5.91 -4.40 15.13
CA GLU A 145 6.48 -3.07 15.35
C GLU A 145 7.60 -2.72 14.35
N ASP A 146 8.30 -3.71 13.81
CA ASP A 146 9.36 -3.49 12.81
C ASP A 146 8.75 -3.01 11.47
N LEU A 147 7.49 -3.36 11.18
CA LEU A 147 6.74 -2.84 10.03
C LEU A 147 6.18 -1.43 10.28
N ALA A 148 6.04 -1.04 11.54
CA ALA A 148 5.52 0.26 11.93
C ALA A 148 6.61 1.33 12.12
N ASP A 149 7.84 0.91 12.38
CA ASP A 149 8.99 1.80 12.56
C ASP A 149 9.65 2.15 11.21
N ASP A 150 9.43 3.37 10.73
CA ASP A 150 10.02 3.87 9.48
C ASP A 150 11.55 3.97 9.49
N THR A 151 12.19 3.87 10.67
CA THR A 151 13.65 3.86 10.83
C THR A 151 14.25 2.45 10.83
N TYR A 152 13.40 1.43 10.95
CA TYR A 152 13.84 0.04 11.00
C TYR A 152 14.37 -0.42 9.63
N ILE A 153 15.51 -1.13 9.65
CA ILE A 153 16.13 -1.69 8.44
C ILE A 153 16.38 -3.18 8.67
N GLY A 154 15.55 -4.01 8.04
CA GLY A 154 15.68 -5.45 8.04
C GLY A 154 16.93 -5.89 7.28
N ARG A 155 17.58 -6.96 7.76
CA ARG A 155 18.75 -7.56 7.14
C ARG A 155 18.56 -9.05 6.97
N VAL A 156 18.86 -9.55 5.78
CA VAL A 156 18.62 -10.94 5.41
C VAL A 156 19.74 -11.47 4.53
N SER A 157 19.95 -12.77 4.55
CA SER A 157 20.89 -13.47 3.66
C SER A 157 20.24 -14.68 3.03
N VAL A 158 20.75 -15.11 1.88
CA VAL A 158 20.23 -16.31 1.18
C VAL A 158 20.28 -17.54 2.10
N HIS A 159 21.40 -17.76 2.80
CA HIS A 159 21.52 -18.88 3.72
C HIS A 159 20.61 -18.74 4.95
N GLY A 160 20.41 -17.51 5.45
CA GLY A 160 19.49 -17.25 6.56
C GLY A 160 18.05 -17.61 6.20
N VAL A 161 17.61 -17.22 5.00
CA VAL A 161 16.30 -17.58 4.45
C VAL A 161 16.17 -19.10 4.29
N ASP A 162 17.17 -19.77 3.72
CA ASP A 162 17.14 -21.24 3.58
C ASP A 162 16.99 -21.93 4.95
N ALA A 163 17.79 -21.53 5.93
CA ALA A 163 17.75 -22.08 7.27
C ALA A 163 16.41 -21.86 7.96
N PHE A 164 15.83 -20.67 7.81
CA PHE A 164 14.51 -20.34 8.35
C PHE A 164 13.40 -21.20 7.75
N VAL A 165 13.35 -21.32 6.42
CA VAL A 165 12.35 -22.16 5.75
C VAL A 165 12.47 -23.62 6.22
N ARG A 166 13.69 -24.14 6.35
CA ARG A 166 13.93 -25.50 6.87
C ARG A 166 13.44 -25.66 8.32
N GLN A 167 13.66 -24.66 9.18
CA GLN A 167 13.17 -24.68 10.56
C GLN A 167 11.63 -24.60 10.62
N ALA A 168 11.01 -23.79 9.78
CA ALA A 168 9.56 -23.70 9.68
C ALA A 168 8.95 -25.03 9.24
N CYS A 169 9.54 -25.69 8.23
CA CYS A 169 9.11 -27.03 7.79
C CYS A 169 9.16 -28.06 8.94
N ARG A 170 10.28 -28.11 9.70
CA ARG A 170 10.40 -29.01 10.85
C ARG A 170 9.34 -28.77 11.91
N ARG A 171 8.99 -27.51 12.20
CA ARG A 171 7.94 -27.22 13.19
C ARG A 171 6.55 -27.60 12.72
N LEU A 172 6.28 -27.50 11.41
CA LEU A 172 5.02 -27.96 10.84
C LEU A 172 4.92 -29.49 10.92
N GLU A 173 6.01 -30.22 10.65
CA GLU A 173 6.11 -31.67 10.87
C GLU A 173 5.78 -32.04 12.32
N GLU A 174 6.49 -31.45 13.28
CA GLU A 174 6.31 -31.71 14.71
C GLU A 174 4.86 -31.46 15.17
N ARG A 175 4.22 -30.39 14.67
CA ARG A 175 2.82 -30.06 15.01
C ARG A 175 1.82 -31.04 14.39
N ALA A 176 2.05 -31.46 13.16
CA ALA A 176 1.16 -32.39 12.48
C ALA A 176 1.28 -33.81 13.10
N GLU A 177 2.48 -34.22 13.50
CA GLU A 177 2.70 -35.44 14.30
C GLU A 177 1.96 -35.39 15.65
N GLN A 178 1.99 -34.24 16.33
CA GLN A 178 1.31 -34.05 17.63
C GLN A 178 -0.22 -34.05 17.52
N SER A 179 -0.77 -33.53 16.42
CA SER A 179 -2.22 -33.47 16.19
C SER A 179 -2.80 -34.77 15.62
N GLY A 180 -1.96 -35.74 15.29
CA GLY A 180 -2.38 -37.00 14.65
C GLY A 180 -2.92 -36.79 13.24
N GLU A 181 -2.68 -35.63 12.63
CA GLU A 181 -2.98 -35.38 11.23
C GLU A 181 -2.08 -36.28 10.38
N ASN A 182 -2.70 -37.06 9.49
CA ASN A 182 -1.93 -37.87 8.55
C ASN A 182 -1.22 -36.94 7.57
N THR A 183 0.06 -36.69 7.82
CA THR A 183 0.92 -35.86 6.97
C THR A 183 1.31 -36.55 5.66
N ASP A 184 0.95 -37.82 5.45
CA ASP A 184 1.27 -38.53 4.23
C ASP A 184 0.26 -38.18 3.11
N PRO A 185 0.68 -37.46 2.05
CA PRO A 185 -0.24 -36.98 1.04
C PRO A 185 -0.76 -38.16 0.24
N ALA A 186 -2.07 -38.19 0.02
CA ALA A 186 -2.65 -39.01 -1.04
C ALA A 186 -1.98 -38.60 -2.36
N THR A 187 -1.34 -39.56 -3.04
CA THR A 187 -0.67 -39.37 -4.32
C THR A 187 -1.60 -38.65 -5.31
N GLY A 188 -1.35 -37.36 -5.57
CA GLY A 188 -2.11 -36.59 -6.58
C GLY A 188 -2.86 -35.35 -6.09
N ALA A 189 -2.77 -34.93 -4.81
CA ALA A 189 -3.35 -33.67 -4.35
C ALA A 189 -2.37 -32.48 -4.54
N PRO A 190 -2.65 -31.49 -5.42
CA PRO A 190 -1.84 -30.30 -5.57
C PRO A 190 -2.20 -29.29 -4.46
N GLY A 191 -1.58 -29.43 -3.29
CA GLY A 191 -1.75 -28.52 -2.15
C GLY A 191 -0.42 -28.12 -1.51
N LEU A 192 -0.45 -27.10 -0.64
CA LEU A 192 0.69 -26.54 0.10
C LEU A 192 1.56 -27.64 0.78
N GLU A 193 0.92 -28.73 1.22
CA GLU A 193 1.52 -29.90 1.85
C GLU A 193 2.46 -30.71 0.93
N ALA A 194 2.19 -30.77 -0.37
CA ALA A 194 3.11 -31.41 -1.32
C ALA A 194 4.40 -30.59 -1.49
N ALA A 195 4.31 -29.28 -1.28
CA ALA A 195 5.31 -28.32 -1.71
C ALA A 195 6.45 -28.13 -0.67
N TRP A 196 6.17 -28.26 0.63
CA TRP A 196 7.22 -28.22 1.66
C TRP A 196 8.05 -29.53 1.69
N ARG A 197 7.46 -30.70 1.38
CA ARG A 197 8.23 -31.95 1.18
C ARG A 197 9.15 -31.88 -0.04
N VAL A 198 8.72 -31.21 -1.13
CA VAL A 198 9.59 -30.93 -2.30
C VAL A 198 10.79 -30.08 -1.90
N TYR A 199 10.58 -29.07 -1.04
CA TYR A 199 11.68 -28.27 -0.50
C TYR A 199 12.64 -29.10 0.37
N THR A 200 12.09 -29.90 1.29
CA THR A 200 12.87 -30.69 2.26
C THR A 200 13.74 -31.76 1.58
N ARG A 201 13.25 -32.37 0.49
CA ARG A 201 14.00 -33.35 -0.32
C ARG A 201 15.04 -32.73 -1.25
N ARG A 202 14.99 -31.42 -1.53
CA ARG A 202 15.97 -30.74 -2.41
C ARG A 202 17.26 -30.40 -1.65
N SER A 203 18.40 -30.59 -2.30
CA SER A 203 19.70 -30.28 -1.72
C SER A 203 19.86 -28.77 -1.50
N ALA A 204 20.41 -28.41 -0.34
CA ALA A 204 20.64 -27.02 0.04
C ALA A 204 21.65 -26.33 -0.88
N THR A 205 22.71 -27.05 -1.24
CA THR A 205 23.75 -26.61 -2.17
C THR A 205 23.76 -27.53 -3.40
N GLY A 206 24.08 -26.98 -4.56
CA GLY A 206 24.46 -27.80 -5.71
C GLY A 206 25.86 -28.37 -5.45
N ALA A 207 26.07 -29.66 -5.69
CA ALA A 207 27.41 -30.24 -5.65
C ALA A 207 28.36 -29.40 -6.52
N THR A 208 29.51 -29.04 -5.95
CA THR A 208 30.33 -27.82 -6.23
C THR A 208 31.01 -27.72 -7.61
N LYS A 209 30.49 -28.33 -8.67
CA LYS A 209 31.05 -28.20 -10.04
C LYS A 209 30.02 -28.04 -11.16
N ASP A 210 28.71 -28.12 -10.88
CA ASP A 210 27.69 -28.00 -11.92
C ASP A 210 26.77 -26.80 -11.67
N ALA A 211 26.99 -25.72 -12.42
CA ALA A 211 26.21 -24.48 -12.33
C ALA A 211 24.72 -24.70 -12.57
N ARG A 212 24.32 -25.71 -13.36
CA ARG A 212 22.91 -26.07 -13.55
C ARG A 212 22.31 -26.70 -12.30
N ARG A 213 23.07 -27.54 -11.58
CA ARG A 213 22.62 -28.13 -10.31
C ARG A 213 22.53 -27.10 -9.19
N LEU A 214 23.44 -26.12 -9.17
CA LEU A 214 23.39 -25.00 -8.23
C LEU A 214 22.19 -24.08 -8.48
N ALA A 215 21.78 -23.89 -9.74
CA ALA A 215 20.60 -23.10 -10.08
C ALA A 215 19.26 -23.73 -9.68
N GLY A 216 19.24 -25.05 -9.41
CA GLY A 216 18.09 -25.81 -8.94
C GLY A 216 18.10 -26.15 -7.44
N SER A 217 19.16 -25.77 -6.70
CA SER A 217 19.20 -25.93 -5.24
C SER A 217 18.25 -24.93 -4.56
N THR A 218 17.88 -25.20 -3.31
CA THR A 218 17.03 -24.27 -2.54
C THR A 218 17.70 -22.90 -2.40
N THR A 219 19.00 -22.85 -2.12
CA THR A 219 19.79 -21.61 -2.08
C THR A 219 19.86 -20.91 -3.44
N GLY A 220 19.94 -21.63 -4.56
CA GLY A 220 19.95 -21.04 -5.89
C GLY A 220 18.61 -20.39 -6.24
N ILE A 221 17.50 -21.04 -5.87
CA ILE A 221 16.14 -20.52 -6.06
C ILE A 221 15.91 -19.29 -5.17
N ILE A 222 16.28 -19.37 -3.89
CA ILE A 222 16.23 -18.22 -2.99
C ILE A 222 17.10 -17.08 -3.54
N GLY A 223 18.30 -17.36 -4.03
CA GLY A 223 19.17 -16.37 -4.66
C GLY A 223 18.50 -15.63 -5.83
N LYS A 224 17.76 -16.36 -6.70
CA LYS A 224 16.96 -15.74 -7.78
C LYS A 224 15.82 -14.88 -7.23
N ALA A 225 15.11 -15.34 -6.19
CA ALA A 225 14.07 -14.56 -5.55
C ALA A 225 14.62 -13.26 -4.95
N MET A 226 15.76 -13.32 -4.25
CA MET A 226 16.45 -12.15 -3.68
C MET A 226 16.94 -11.18 -4.77
N ALA A 227 17.44 -11.71 -5.89
CA ALA A 227 17.82 -10.90 -7.05
C ALA A 227 16.60 -10.19 -7.65
N PHE A 228 15.47 -10.90 -7.83
CA PHE A 228 14.23 -10.29 -8.28
C PHE A 228 13.75 -9.17 -7.36
N LEU A 229 13.78 -9.38 -6.04
CA LEU A 229 13.41 -8.34 -5.07
C LEU A 229 14.39 -7.16 -5.13
N THR A 230 15.65 -7.39 -5.43
CA THR A 230 16.65 -6.33 -5.62
C THR A 230 16.38 -5.52 -6.89
N ASP A 231 16.08 -6.20 -8.01
CA ASP A 231 15.75 -5.55 -9.29
C ASP A 231 14.42 -4.77 -9.20
N SER A 232 13.50 -5.27 -8.37
CA SER A 232 12.24 -4.61 -8.01
C SER A 232 12.41 -3.52 -6.95
N GLY A 233 13.63 -3.20 -6.51
CA GLY A 233 13.89 -2.10 -5.59
C GLY A 233 13.47 -2.33 -4.13
N PHE A 234 13.10 -3.56 -3.79
CA PHE A 234 12.68 -3.94 -2.45
C PHE A 234 13.86 -4.29 -1.54
N LEU A 235 14.93 -4.82 -2.14
CA LEU A 235 16.16 -5.12 -1.43
C LEU A 235 17.33 -4.35 -2.02
N GLN A 236 18.34 -4.12 -1.18
CA GLN A 236 19.64 -3.65 -1.62
C GLN A 236 20.72 -4.62 -1.13
N ARG A 237 21.52 -5.13 -2.05
CA ARG A 237 22.65 -6.00 -1.74
C ARG A 237 23.75 -5.22 -1.01
N THR A 238 24.28 -5.81 0.06
CA THR A 238 25.30 -5.20 0.93
C THR A 238 26.61 -5.99 0.97
N GLY A 239 26.59 -7.28 0.60
CA GLY A 239 27.77 -8.14 0.60
C GLY A 239 27.53 -9.51 -0.01
N ASP A 240 28.59 -10.29 -0.12
CA ASP A 240 28.60 -11.61 -0.81
C ASP A 240 28.53 -12.81 0.16
N GLU A 241 28.69 -12.56 1.45
CA GLU A 241 28.69 -13.59 2.49
C GLU A 241 27.33 -14.30 2.60
N ALA A 242 27.34 -15.55 3.07
CA ALA A 242 26.12 -16.33 3.31
C ALA A 242 25.18 -16.42 2.08
N GLY A 243 25.76 -16.52 0.89
CA GLY A 243 25.04 -16.55 -0.40
C GLY A 243 24.57 -15.17 -0.87
N GLY A 244 24.99 -14.10 -0.20
CA GLY A 244 24.59 -12.71 -0.43
C GLY A 244 23.83 -12.16 0.77
N THR A 245 24.24 -10.97 1.23
CA THR A 245 23.54 -10.21 2.28
C THR A 245 22.83 -9.00 1.68
N TYR A 246 21.65 -8.70 2.23
CA TYR A 246 20.76 -7.66 1.73
C TYR A 246 20.14 -6.89 2.89
N ARG A 247 19.81 -5.63 2.63
CA ARG A 247 18.97 -4.80 3.50
C ARG A 247 17.65 -4.47 2.81
N THR A 248 16.60 -4.26 3.59
CA THR A 248 15.30 -3.82 3.09
C THR A 248 15.30 -2.35 2.69
N THR A 249 14.34 -1.98 1.83
CA THR A 249 14.02 -0.58 1.50
C THR A 249 12.68 -0.17 2.11
N ALA A 250 12.42 1.13 2.18
CA ALA A 250 11.11 1.65 2.63
C ALA A 250 9.95 1.11 1.78
N ARG A 251 10.14 0.99 0.46
CA ARG A 251 9.15 0.39 -0.44
C ARG A 251 8.82 -1.06 -0.09
N TYR A 252 9.83 -1.84 0.33
CA TYR A 252 9.57 -3.21 0.74
C TYR A 252 8.79 -3.31 2.05
N GLN A 253 9.14 -2.47 3.03
CA GLN A 253 8.38 -2.39 4.28
C GLN A 253 6.91 -2.06 4.01
N LEU A 254 6.64 -1.08 3.13
CA LEU A 254 5.29 -0.70 2.73
C LEU A 254 4.56 -1.85 2.01
N GLN A 255 5.23 -2.55 1.09
CA GLN A 255 4.66 -3.71 0.42
C GLN A 255 4.28 -4.83 1.40
N VAL A 256 5.17 -5.13 2.36
CA VAL A 256 4.90 -6.18 3.37
C VAL A 256 3.77 -5.75 4.30
N ARG A 257 3.72 -4.47 4.68
CA ARG A 257 2.65 -3.91 5.51
C ARG A 257 1.28 -4.01 4.83
N ASP A 258 1.21 -3.64 3.55
CA ASP A 258 0.01 -3.76 2.73
C ASP A 258 -0.47 -5.23 2.64
N MET A 259 0.43 -6.15 2.28
CA MET A 259 0.12 -7.59 2.22
C MET A 259 -0.35 -8.15 3.57
N ALA A 260 0.32 -7.78 4.67
CA ALA A 260 -0.06 -8.22 6.01
C ALA A 260 -1.43 -7.66 6.44
N GLY A 261 -1.74 -6.42 6.06
CA GLY A 261 -3.04 -5.80 6.28
C GLY A 261 -4.17 -6.52 5.55
N ASN A 262 -3.97 -6.82 4.25
CA ASN A 262 -4.94 -7.55 3.45
C ASN A 262 -5.17 -8.98 3.96
N ALA A 263 -4.10 -9.68 4.36
CA ALA A 263 -4.21 -11.01 4.96
C ALA A 263 -4.98 -10.97 6.30
N ALA A 264 -4.68 -10.00 7.17
CA ALA A 264 -5.40 -9.84 8.44
C ALA A 264 -6.89 -9.52 8.22
N MET A 265 -7.23 -8.69 7.23
CA MET A 265 -8.62 -8.39 6.86
C MET A 265 -9.34 -9.65 6.35
N ALA A 266 -8.69 -10.45 5.50
CA ALA A 266 -9.25 -11.70 5.00
C ALA A 266 -9.58 -12.68 6.16
N GLU A 267 -8.67 -12.82 7.13
CA GLU A 267 -8.91 -13.64 8.32
C GLU A 267 -10.09 -13.12 9.16
N LEU A 268 -10.25 -11.80 9.32
CA LEU A 268 -11.39 -11.23 10.04
C LEU A 268 -12.72 -11.48 9.32
N LEU A 269 -12.71 -11.45 7.99
CA LEU A 269 -13.88 -11.78 7.16
C LEU A 269 -14.23 -13.27 7.28
N ASP A 270 -13.23 -14.16 7.20
CA ASP A 270 -13.41 -15.61 7.37
C ASP A 270 -13.91 -15.98 8.78
N LEU A 271 -13.46 -15.25 9.81
CA LEU A 271 -13.95 -15.37 11.18
C LEU A 271 -15.33 -14.73 11.39
N GLY A 272 -15.87 -14.01 10.40
CA GLY A 272 -17.15 -13.31 10.49
C GLY A 272 -17.15 -12.11 11.43
N VAL A 273 -15.98 -11.58 11.79
CA VAL A 273 -15.82 -10.43 12.69
C VAL A 273 -16.17 -9.12 11.97
N VAL A 274 -15.86 -9.04 10.68
CA VAL A 274 -16.18 -7.89 9.83
C VAL A 274 -17.31 -8.29 8.88
N PRO A 275 -18.45 -7.60 8.87
CA PRO A 275 -19.48 -7.85 7.88
C PRO A 275 -19.01 -7.38 6.50
N VAL A 276 -19.23 -8.20 5.47
CA VAL A 276 -19.10 -7.76 4.07
C VAL A 276 -20.25 -6.79 3.79
N SER A 277 -19.98 -5.49 3.88
CA SER A 277 -20.93 -4.48 3.42
C SER A 277 -20.95 -4.42 1.90
N ASP A 278 -22.07 -4.00 1.31
CA ASP A 278 -22.24 -3.81 -0.13
C ASP A 278 -21.50 -2.57 -0.68
N GLY A 279 -20.58 -1.99 0.11
CA GLY A 279 -19.85 -0.77 -0.25
C GLY A 279 -20.69 0.50 -0.19
N SER A 280 -21.96 0.45 0.23
CA SER A 280 -22.73 1.65 0.48
C SER A 280 -22.28 2.29 1.80
N ALA A 281 -21.56 3.40 1.71
CA ALA A 281 -21.30 4.25 2.87
C ALA A 281 -22.63 4.86 3.34
N THR A 282 -23.33 4.14 4.22
CA THR A 282 -24.54 4.67 4.83
C THR A 282 -24.14 5.43 6.08
N LEU A 283 -24.15 6.77 5.99
CA LEU A 283 -24.17 7.60 7.19
C LEU A 283 -25.50 7.30 7.88
N VAL A 284 -25.45 6.63 9.03
CA VAL A 284 -26.62 6.52 9.90
C VAL A 284 -26.90 7.96 10.39
N PRO A 285 -28.01 8.60 9.98
CA PRO A 285 -28.37 9.87 10.59
C PRO A 285 -28.54 9.64 12.10
N PRO A 286 -28.16 10.61 12.95
CA PRO A 286 -28.45 10.51 14.38
C PRO A 286 -29.94 10.16 14.54
N PRO A 287 -30.30 9.28 15.50
CA PRO A 287 -31.69 8.89 15.69
C PRO A 287 -32.55 10.16 15.80
N ASP A 288 -33.58 10.24 14.96
CA ASP A 288 -34.58 11.30 15.06
C ASP A 288 -35.05 11.36 16.50
N GLY A 289 -34.94 12.56 17.08
CA GLY A 289 -34.87 12.77 18.52
C GLY A 289 -35.91 11.99 19.31
N ASP A 290 -35.42 11.24 20.31
CA ASP A 290 -36.09 11.30 21.59
C ASP A 290 -36.12 12.78 21.97
N ASP A 291 -37.31 13.28 22.29
CA ASP A 291 -37.58 14.62 22.80
C ASP A 291 -36.54 14.99 23.87
N LEU A 292 -35.43 15.57 23.44
CA LEU A 292 -34.59 16.40 24.29
C LEU A 292 -35.43 17.65 24.46
N ASP A 293 -36.30 17.62 25.48
CA ASP A 293 -36.83 18.81 26.11
C ASP A 293 -35.67 19.80 26.21
N LEU A 294 -35.67 20.78 25.32
CA LEU A 294 -34.77 21.90 25.36
C LEU A 294 -35.10 22.60 26.67
N VAL A 295 -34.37 22.25 27.72
CA VAL A 295 -34.43 22.96 28.99
C VAL A 295 -34.08 24.40 28.64
N ALA A 296 -35.09 25.27 28.72
CA ALA A 296 -35.09 26.63 28.18
C ALA A 296 -34.09 27.59 28.84
N ASP A 297 -33.06 27.08 29.52
CA ASP A 297 -32.06 27.86 30.26
C ASP A 297 -30.64 27.26 30.25
N ALA A 298 -30.34 26.29 29.37
CA ALA A 298 -28.95 25.84 29.17
C ALA A 298 -28.18 26.76 28.21
N GLY A 299 -28.21 28.08 28.47
CA GLY A 299 -27.35 29.03 27.79
C GLY A 299 -25.90 28.82 28.20
N LEU A 300 -25.05 28.37 27.27
CA LEU A 300 -23.60 28.44 27.45
C LEU A 300 -23.20 29.93 27.57
N PRO A 301 -22.47 30.34 28.62
CA PRO A 301 -22.14 31.73 28.85
C PRO A 301 -20.93 32.09 27.99
N PHE A 302 -21.17 32.49 26.75
CA PHE A 302 -20.19 33.21 25.96
C PHE A 302 -20.84 34.41 25.30
N HIS A 303 -20.88 35.52 26.03
CA HIS A 303 -20.55 36.85 25.50
C HIS A 303 -20.21 37.81 26.66
N GLY A 304 -18.99 38.35 26.58
CA GLY A 304 -18.42 39.43 27.37
C GLY A 304 -17.07 39.77 26.75
#